data_AF-A0A127SVJ4-F1
#
_entry.id   AF-A0A127SVJ4-F1
#
_cell.length_a   1.000
_cell.length_b   1.000
_cell.length_c   1.000
_cell.angle_alpha   90.00
_cell.angle_beta   90.00
_cell.angle_gamma   90.00
#
_symmetry.space_group_name_H-M   'P 1'
#
loop_
_entity.id
_entity.type
_entity.pdbx_description
1 polymer ?
#
loop_
_entity_poly.entity_id
_entity_poly.type
_entity_poly.pdbx_seq_one_letter_code
_entity_poly.pdbx_strand_id
1 'polypeptide(L)'
;MEKHVIISVTSLQRDENGKDEKISLETPGIYGEEGDMKYVTYQETKLAGMEGTTTTLRMYGDHVNLIREGNFLQNQEYRMGKKSVSRYETPMGVLKVTVVTREIENSITAGNGRMRLSYDVELEGLFTHLNEIIVDVREDSGYSWKSEKN
;
A
#
# COMPACT_ATOMS: atom_id res chain seq x y z
N MET A 1 -17.79 -7.89 4.64
CA MET A 1 -17.31 -9.15 5.27
C MET A 1 -15.81 -9.04 5.38
N GLU A 2 -15.23 -9.36 6.53
CA GLU A 2 -13.79 -9.28 6.76
C GLU A 2 -13.17 -10.68 6.84
N LYS A 3 -11.92 -10.79 6.39
CA LYS A 3 -11.10 -12.01 6.45
C LYS A 3 -9.71 -11.69 6.96
N HIS A 4 -9.16 -12.57 7.78
CA HIS A 4 -7.74 -12.54 8.11
C HIS A 4 -6.92 -13.04 6.93
N VAL A 5 -5.87 -12.30 6.60
CA VAL A 5 -4.99 -12.57 5.46
C VAL A 5 -3.54 -12.40 5.86
N ILE A 6 -2.65 -13.06 5.14
CA ILE A 6 -1.23 -12.70 5.10
C ILE A 6 -1.00 -11.80 3.90
N ILE A 7 -0.36 -10.67 4.12
CA ILE A 7 -0.06 -9.66 3.12
C ILE A 7 1.45 -9.60 2.93
N SER A 8 1.90 -9.75 1.69
CA SER A 8 3.28 -9.49 1.30
C SER A 8 3.32 -8.24 0.44
N VAL A 9 4.03 -7.22 0.93
CA VAL A 9 4.24 -5.95 0.24
C VAL A 9 5.66 -5.91 -0.26
N THR A 10 5.84 -5.63 -1.54
CA THR A 10 7.14 -5.37 -2.15
C THR A 10 7.12 -4.00 -2.78
N SER A 11 8.01 -3.12 -2.33
CA SER A 11 8.28 -1.83 -2.96
C SER A 11 9.58 -1.93 -3.75
N LEU A 12 9.52 -1.49 -5.01
CA LEU A 12 10.67 -1.30 -5.88
C LEU A 12 10.77 0.19 -6.18
N GLN A 13 11.93 0.78 -5.90
CA GLN A 13 12.21 2.18 -6.19
C GLN A 13 13.38 2.25 -7.16
N ARG A 14 13.17 2.92 -8.29
CA ARG A 14 14.24 3.17 -9.25
C ARG A 14 14.68 4.62 -9.15
N ASP A 15 15.96 4.81 -8.85
CA ASP A 15 16.57 6.13 -8.86
C ASP A 15 16.83 6.65 -10.28
N GLU A 16 17.24 7.91 -10.38
CA GLU A 16 17.57 8.57 -11.66
C GLU A 16 18.74 7.92 -12.41
N ASN A 17 19.57 7.14 -11.71
CA ASN A 17 20.69 6.39 -12.28
C ASN A 17 20.29 4.97 -12.72
N GLY A 18 19.02 4.61 -12.55
CA GLY A 18 18.47 3.29 -12.92
C GLY A 18 18.79 2.19 -11.90
N LYS A 19 19.27 2.53 -10.71
CA LYS A 19 19.50 1.55 -9.64
C LYS A 19 18.16 1.23 -8.95
N ASP A 20 17.86 -0.06 -8.87
CA ASP A 20 16.67 -0.56 -8.18
C ASP A 20 16.98 -0.83 -6.70
N GLU A 21 16.17 -0.28 -5.81
CA GLU A 21 16.13 -0.63 -4.40
C GLU A 21 14.83 -1.36 -4.08
N LYS A 22 14.95 -2.53 -3.43
CA LYS A 22 13.84 -3.41 -3.10
C LYS A 22 13.67 -3.50 -1.58
N ILE A 23 12.45 -3.22 -1.13
CA ILE A 23 12.03 -3.44 0.26
C ILE A 23 10.83 -4.38 0.25
N SER A 24 10.87 -5.44 1.07
CA SER A 24 9.78 -6.39 1.19
C SER A 24 9.38 -6.58 2.64
N LEU A 25 8.08 -6.70 2.88
CA LEU A 25 7.46 -6.95 4.17
C LEU A 25 6.42 -8.07 4.01
N GLU A 26 6.43 -9.06 4.89
CA GLU A 26 5.30 -9.97 5.08
C GLU A 26 4.69 -9.72 6.47
N THR A 27 3.38 -9.51 6.51
CA THR A 27 2.66 -9.12 7.73
C THR A 27 1.22 -9.65 7.72
N PRO A 28 0.65 -10.06 8.86
CA PRO A 28 -0.77 -10.34 8.94
C PRO A 28 -1.59 -9.06 8.74
N GLY A 29 -2.77 -9.19 8.18
CA GLY A 29 -3.70 -8.08 8.01
C GLY A 29 -5.13 -8.54 7.81
N ILE A 30 -5.96 -7.60 7.39
CA ILE A 30 -7.37 -7.82 7.13
C ILE A 30 -7.68 -7.47 5.69
N TYR A 31 -8.43 -8.35 5.03
CA TYR A 31 -9.11 -8.07 3.78
C TYR A 31 -10.59 -7.81 4.07
N GLY A 32 -11.18 -6.81 3.42
CA GLY A 32 -12.61 -6.57 3.50
C GLY A 32 -13.20 -6.05 2.19
N GLU A 33 -14.53 -6.09 2.13
CA GLU A 33 -15.34 -5.60 1.02
C GLU A 33 -16.50 -4.75 1.57
N GLU A 34 -16.65 -3.55 1.01
CA GLU A 34 -17.71 -2.58 1.31
C GLU A 34 -18.30 -2.04 0.00
N GLY A 35 -19.48 -2.51 -0.37
CA GLY A 35 -20.07 -2.19 -1.68
C GLY A 35 -19.16 -2.63 -2.82
N ASP A 36 -18.78 -1.71 -3.70
CA ASP A 36 -17.88 -1.95 -4.83
C ASP A 36 -16.39 -1.72 -4.49
N MET A 37 -16.08 -1.46 -3.23
CA MET A 37 -14.72 -1.20 -2.74
C MET A 37 -14.18 -2.41 -1.99
N LYS A 38 -12.95 -2.81 -2.32
CA LYS A 38 -12.18 -3.81 -1.58
C LYS A 38 -11.08 -3.11 -0.82
N TYR A 39 -10.70 -3.60 0.34
CA TYR A 39 -9.53 -3.07 1.04
C TYR A 39 -8.66 -4.17 1.63
N VAL A 40 -7.38 -3.82 1.77
CA VAL A 40 -6.46 -4.51 2.67
C VAL A 40 -5.89 -3.52 3.66
N THR A 41 -5.79 -3.93 4.91
CA THR A 41 -5.18 -3.12 5.98
C THR A 41 -4.18 -3.95 6.77
N TYR A 42 -3.06 -3.33 7.12
CA TYR A 42 -1.96 -3.99 7.83
C TYR A 42 -1.14 -3.00 8.66
N GLN A 43 -0.42 -3.53 9.64
CA GLN A 43 0.55 -2.78 10.42
C GLN A 43 1.90 -2.78 9.69
N GLU A 44 2.45 -1.59 9.49
CA GLU A 44 3.81 -1.40 9.02
C GLU A 44 4.81 -1.81 10.11
N THR A 45 6.03 -2.15 9.69
CA THR A 45 7.08 -2.62 10.60
C THR A 45 8.30 -1.71 10.58
N LYS A 46 9.19 -1.94 11.56
CA LYS A 46 10.50 -1.29 11.60
C LYS A 46 11.37 -1.62 10.39
N LEU A 47 11.18 -2.77 9.74
CA LEU A 47 11.91 -3.14 8.52
C LEU A 47 11.62 -2.17 7.37
N ALA A 48 10.36 -1.72 7.25
CA ALA A 48 9.95 -0.70 6.29
C ALA A 48 10.26 0.73 6.78
N GLY A 49 10.78 0.90 8.01
CA GLY A 49 11.01 2.21 8.62
C GLY A 49 9.74 2.95 9.05
N MET A 50 8.59 2.27 9.10
CA MET A 50 7.27 2.88 9.29
C MET A 50 6.51 2.32 10.50
N GLU A 51 7.21 1.69 11.45
CA GLU A 51 6.63 1.14 12.68
C GLU A 51 5.67 2.12 13.37
N GLY A 52 4.53 1.61 13.84
CA GLY A 52 3.46 2.43 14.42
C GLY A 52 2.57 3.12 13.39
N THR A 53 2.63 2.69 12.13
CA THR A 53 1.73 3.13 11.05
C THR A 53 0.84 1.98 10.63
N THR A 54 -0.45 2.28 10.47
CA THR A 54 -1.40 1.40 9.80
C THR A 54 -1.54 1.86 8.36
N THR A 55 -1.33 0.96 7.40
CA THR A 55 -1.56 1.25 5.98
C THR A 55 -2.82 0.52 5.52
N THR A 56 -3.74 1.27 4.92
CA THR A 56 -4.94 0.73 4.28
C THR A 56 -4.91 1.07 2.79
N LEU A 57 -5.01 0.06 1.93
CA LEU A 57 -5.18 0.21 0.50
C LEU A 57 -6.64 -0.07 0.15
N ARG A 58 -7.36 0.97 -0.26
CA ARG A 58 -8.71 0.86 -0.82
C ARG A 58 -8.61 0.75 -2.33
N MET A 59 -9.21 -0.29 -2.88
CA MET A 59 -9.21 -0.62 -4.29
C MET A 59 -10.63 -0.46 -4.83
N TYR A 60 -10.77 0.41 -5.83
CA TYR A 60 -12.00 0.63 -6.57
C TYR A 60 -11.83 0.16 -8.01
N GLY A 61 -12.90 0.22 -8.81
CA GLY A 61 -12.85 -0.21 -10.21
C GLY A 61 -11.85 0.56 -11.09
N ASP A 62 -11.57 1.82 -10.77
CA ASP A 62 -10.77 2.73 -11.62
C ASP A 62 -9.59 3.42 -10.90
N HIS A 63 -9.44 3.20 -9.59
CA HIS A 63 -8.38 3.83 -8.80
C HIS A 63 -8.07 3.03 -7.53
N VAL A 64 -6.91 3.34 -6.94
CA VAL A 64 -6.49 2.88 -5.61
C VAL A 64 -6.27 4.09 -4.71
N ASN A 65 -6.65 4.00 -3.45
CA ASN A 65 -6.34 5.01 -2.45
C ASN A 65 -5.53 4.38 -1.31
N LEU A 66 -4.35 4.94 -1.05
CA LEU A 66 -3.50 4.59 0.09
C LEU A 66 -3.78 5.56 1.23
N ILE A 67 -4.13 5.00 2.38
CA ILE A 67 -4.34 5.72 3.63
C ILE A 67 -3.30 5.23 4.63
N ARG A 68 -2.58 6.17 5.24
CA ARG A 68 -1.66 5.91 6.34
C ARG A 68 -2.10 6.69 7.56
N GLU A 69 -2.12 6.02 8.69
CA GLU A 69 -2.52 6.56 9.98
C GLU A 69 -1.52 6.12 11.06
N GLY A 70 -1.25 6.99 12.03
CA GLY A 70 -0.27 6.75 13.10
C GLY A 70 0.95 7.66 12.97
N ASN A 71 2.16 7.09 13.05
CA ASN A 71 3.41 7.84 13.00
C ASN A 71 3.65 8.54 11.65
N PHE A 72 3.13 7.95 10.58
CA PHE A 72 3.12 8.54 9.26
C PHE A 72 1.68 8.72 8.81
N LEU A 73 1.35 9.91 8.27
CA LEU A 73 0.01 10.20 7.78
C LEU A 73 0.03 10.53 6.30
N GLN A 74 -0.88 9.91 5.54
CA GLN A 74 -1.04 10.19 4.12
C GLN A 74 -2.41 9.75 3.63
N ASN A 75 -2.96 10.49 2.67
CA ASN A 75 -4.06 10.03 1.83
C ASN A 75 -3.67 10.29 0.38
N GLN A 76 -3.39 9.22 -0.37
CA GLN A 76 -2.82 9.28 -1.71
C GLN A 76 -3.70 8.51 -2.70
N GLU A 77 -4.28 9.22 -3.67
CA GLU A 77 -5.00 8.61 -4.79
C GLU A 77 -4.03 8.23 -5.91
N TYR A 78 -4.20 7.02 -6.44
CA TYR A 78 -3.57 6.54 -7.67
C TYR A 78 -4.64 6.28 -8.71
N ARG A 79 -4.60 7.02 -9.82
CA ARG A 79 -5.62 6.97 -10.86
C ARG A 79 -5.01 7.26 -12.22
N MET A 80 -5.31 6.38 -13.18
CA MET A 80 -4.82 6.52 -14.54
C MET A 80 -5.24 7.87 -15.16
N GLY A 81 -4.28 8.52 -15.83
CA GLY A 81 -4.51 9.79 -16.52
C GLY A 81 -4.71 11.01 -15.61
N LYS A 82 -4.58 10.87 -14.28
CA LYS A 82 -4.66 11.99 -13.34
C LYS A 82 -3.39 12.13 -12.52
N LYS A 83 -2.92 13.37 -12.39
CA LYS A 83 -1.92 13.77 -11.41
C LYS A 83 -2.61 13.97 -10.06
N SER A 84 -2.06 13.38 -9.00
CA SER A 84 -2.55 13.54 -7.64
C SER A 84 -1.49 14.20 -6.76
N VAL A 85 -1.94 14.97 -5.77
CA VAL A 85 -1.07 15.67 -4.81
C VAL A 85 -1.58 15.35 -3.42
N SER A 86 -0.70 14.94 -2.52
CA SER A 86 -1.00 14.66 -1.12
C SER A 86 0.04 15.30 -0.19
N ARG A 87 -0.34 15.43 1.08
CA ARG A 87 0.58 15.73 2.18
C ARG A 87 1.02 14.40 2.78
N TYR A 88 2.32 14.21 2.91
CA TYR A 88 2.92 13.10 3.62
C TYR A 88 3.54 13.62 4.90
N GLU A 89 2.87 13.36 6.02
CA GLU A 89 3.32 13.80 7.33
C GLU A 89 4.18 12.72 7.93
N THR A 90 5.44 13.07 8.19
CA THR A 90 6.44 12.20 8.79
C THR A 90 6.83 12.74 10.16
N PRO A 91 7.48 11.96 11.04
CA PRO A 91 7.99 12.47 12.30
C PRO A 91 8.96 13.66 12.15
N MET A 92 9.59 13.82 10.98
CA MET A 92 10.56 14.89 10.69
C MET A 92 9.94 16.13 10.04
N GLY A 93 8.65 16.08 9.69
CA GLY A 93 7.95 17.18 9.03
C GLY A 93 7.02 16.72 7.92
N VAL A 94 6.37 17.69 7.31
CA VAL A 94 5.39 17.48 6.24
C VAL A 94 6.08 17.65 4.89
N LEU A 95 5.86 16.69 4.00
CA LEU A 95 6.32 16.72 2.62
C LEU A 95 5.11 16.77 1.66
N LYS A 96 5.20 17.61 0.63
CA LYS A 96 4.30 17.56 -0.51
C LYS A 96 4.73 16.43 -1.44
N VAL A 97 3.81 15.52 -1.68
CA VAL A 97 3.99 14.39 -2.58
C VAL A 97 3.10 14.59 -3.80
N THR A 98 3.70 14.46 -4.97
CA THR A 98 3.03 14.52 -6.25
C THR A 98 3.16 13.16 -6.92
N VAL A 99 2.08 12.60 -7.45
CA VAL A 99 2.08 11.28 -8.08
C VAL A 99 1.46 11.34 -9.48
N VAL A 100 2.07 10.60 -10.41
CA VAL A 100 1.50 10.27 -11.72
C VAL A 100 1.45 8.76 -11.87
N THR A 101 0.23 8.20 -11.87
CA THR A 101 0.04 6.74 -11.98
C THR A 101 0.29 6.27 -13.41
N ARG A 102 1.09 5.19 -13.52
CA ARG A 102 1.48 4.57 -14.79
C ARG A 102 0.72 3.29 -15.07
N GLU A 103 0.47 2.48 -14.05
CA GLU A 103 -0.21 1.20 -14.18
C GLU A 103 -0.92 0.84 -12.87
N ILE A 104 -2.12 0.27 -12.99
CA ILE A 104 -2.85 -0.34 -11.89
C ILE A 104 -3.36 -1.70 -12.39
N GLU A 105 -2.87 -2.78 -11.79
CA GLU A 105 -3.39 -4.13 -11.98
C GLU A 105 -3.92 -4.62 -10.65
N ASN A 106 -5.15 -5.12 -10.61
CA ASN A 106 -5.73 -5.67 -9.39
C ASN A 106 -6.53 -6.93 -9.69
N SER A 107 -6.12 -8.02 -9.06
CA SER A 107 -6.80 -9.33 -9.08
C SER A 107 -7.27 -9.77 -7.70
N ILE A 108 -7.08 -8.94 -6.66
CA ILE A 108 -7.46 -9.29 -5.30
C ILE A 108 -8.97 -9.45 -5.21
N THR A 109 -9.40 -10.63 -4.77
CA THR A 109 -10.80 -10.97 -4.59
C THR A 109 -10.95 -12.02 -3.50
N ALA A 110 -11.97 -11.88 -2.65
CA ALA A 110 -12.26 -12.83 -1.58
C ALA A 110 -11.06 -13.20 -0.68
N GLY A 111 -10.14 -12.25 -0.44
CA GLY A 111 -8.96 -12.43 0.41
C GLY A 111 -7.76 -13.10 -0.26
N ASN A 112 -7.76 -13.22 -1.60
CA ASN A 112 -6.65 -13.82 -2.34
C ASN A 112 -6.35 -13.01 -3.61
N GLY A 113 -5.09 -12.99 -4.05
CA GLY A 113 -4.69 -12.41 -5.33
C GLY A 113 -3.57 -11.38 -5.20
N ARG A 114 -3.40 -10.57 -6.23
CA ARG A 114 -2.31 -9.60 -6.34
C ARG A 114 -2.80 -8.24 -6.84
N MET A 115 -2.22 -7.18 -6.27
CA MET A 115 -2.22 -5.83 -6.82
C MET A 115 -0.81 -5.44 -7.25
N ARG A 116 -0.70 -4.75 -8.39
CA ARG A 116 0.52 -4.08 -8.83
C ARG A 116 0.18 -2.64 -9.19
N LEU A 117 0.96 -1.72 -8.65
CA LEU A 117 0.79 -0.29 -8.82
C LEU A 117 2.14 0.31 -9.21
N SER A 118 2.23 0.86 -10.42
CA SER A 118 3.42 1.59 -10.88
C SER A 118 3.10 3.08 -11.04
N TYR A 119 3.99 3.94 -10.58
CA TYR A 119 3.78 5.39 -10.57
C TYR A 119 5.09 6.15 -10.50
N ASP A 120 5.09 7.35 -11.06
CA ASP A 120 6.12 8.33 -10.74
C ASP A 120 5.73 9.08 -9.49
N VAL A 121 6.69 9.27 -8.58
CA VAL A 121 6.55 10.15 -7.42
C VAL A 121 7.51 11.30 -7.51
N GLU A 122 7.06 12.48 -7.11
CA GLU A 122 7.87 13.67 -6.94
C GLU A 122 7.71 14.20 -5.51
N LEU A 123 8.83 14.42 -4.81
CA LEU A 123 8.88 14.95 -3.45
C LEU A 123 9.33 16.41 -3.50
N GLU A 124 8.50 17.33 -2.99
CA GLU A 124 8.78 18.79 -2.92
C GLU A 124 9.22 19.44 -4.26
N GLY A 125 8.91 18.82 -5.41
CA GLY A 125 9.36 19.32 -6.71
C GLY A 125 10.84 19.11 -7.02
N LEU A 126 11.55 18.33 -6.21
CA LEU A 126 13.02 18.23 -6.30
C LEU A 126 13.50 17.02 -7.12
N PHE A 127 12.84 15.86 -6.99
CA PHE A 127 13.28 14.62 -7.64
C PHE A 127 12.07 13.77 -8.04
N THR A 128 12.16 13.08 -9.19
CA THR A 128 11.15 12.13 -9.68
C THR A 128 11.70 10.71 -9.65
N HIS A 129 11.01 9.79 -8.99
CA HIS A 129 11.38 8.38 -8.94
C HIS A 129 10.25 7.51 -9.49
N LEU A 130 10.61 6.47 -10.24
CA LEU A 130 9.66 5.43 -10.62
C LEU A 130 9.55 4.45 -9.45
N ASN A 131 8.34 4.32 -8.94
CA ASN A 131 8.00 3.38 -7.88
C ASN A 131 7.05 2.32 -8.38
N GLU A 132 7.22 1.13 -7.83
CA GLU A 132 6.28 0.03 -7.95
C GLU A 132 5.97 -0.54 -6.58
N ILE A 133 4.68 -0.74 -6.32
CA ILE A 133 4.18 -1.45 -5.15
C ILE A 133 3.46 -2.70 -5.65
N ILE A 134 3.91 -3.86 -5.17
CA ILE A 134 3.26 -5.14 -5.38
C ILE A 134 2.70 -5.60 -4.03
N VAL A 135 1.43 -5.96 -4.00
CA VAL A 135 0.75 -6.48 -2.81
C VAL A 135 0.17 -7.84 -3.16
N ASP A 136 0.74 -8.89 -2.58
CA ASP A 136 0.21 -10.24 -2.62
C ASP A 136 -0.61 -10.50 -1.36
N VAL A 137 -1.82 -11.03 -1.53
CA VAL A 137 -2.77 -11.33 -0.45
C VAL A 137 -3.12 -12.80 -0.53
N ARG A 138 -3.08 -13.47 0.62
CA ARG A 138 -3.54 -14.86 0.77
C ARG A 138 -4.35 -15.00 2.05
N GLU A 139 -5.44 -15.75 1.98
CA GLU A 139 -6.27 -16.02 3.15
C GLU A 139 -5.48 -16.77 4.22
N ASP A 140 -5.56 -16.31 5.47
CA ASP A 140 -4.95 -16.99 6.61
C ASP A 140 -5.91 -18.04 7.17
N SER A 141 -5.93 -19.21 6.53
CA SER A 141 -6.72 -20.36 6.98
C SER A 141 -6.31 -20.90 8.35
N GLY A 142 -5.19 -20.43 8.92
CA GLY A 142 -4.71 -20.82 10.26
C GLY A 142 -5.30 -19.99 11.40
N TYR A 143 -5.97 -18.87 11.11
CA TYR A 143 -6.50 -17.97 12.14
C TYR A 143 -7.68 -18.57 12.94
N SER A 144 -8.47 -19.45 12.31
CA SER A 144 -9.60 -20.15 12.96
C SER A 144 -9.17 -21.10 14.09
N TRP A 145 -7.95 -21.65 14.04
CA TRP A 145 -7.47 -22.63 15.03
C TRP A 145 -6.87 -22.02 16.30
N LYS A 146 -6.58 -20.71 16.32
CA LYS A 146 -5.95 -20.04 17.47
C LYS A 146 -6.94 -19.32 18.38
N SER A 147 -8.20 -19.17 17.98
CA SER A 147 -9.24 -18.45 18.75
C SER A 147 -10.07 -19.33 19.69
N GLU A 148 -9.91 -20.67 19.65
CA GLU A 148 -10.61 -21.61 20.55
C GLU A 148 -9.75 -22.16 21.70
N LYS A 149 -8.57 -21.58 21.95
CA LYS A 149 -7.77 -21.90 23.14
C LYS A 149 -7.45 -20.64 23.95
N ASN A 150 -8.48 -20.11 24.61
CA ASN A 150 -8.33 -19.34 25.84
C ASN A 150 -9.59 -19.46 26.68
#